data_AF-A0A352TD49-F1
#
_entry.id   AF-A0A352TD49-F1
#
_cell.length_a   1.000
_cell.length_b   1.000
_cell.length_c   1.000
_cell.angle_alpha   90.00
_cell.angle_beta   90.00
_cell.angle_gamma   90.00
#
_symmetry.space_group_name_H-M   'P 1'
#
loop_
_entity.id
_entity.type
_entity.pdbx_description
1 polymer ?
#
loop_
_entity_poly.entity_id
_entity_poly.type
_entity_poly.pdbx_seq_one_letter_code
_entity_poly.pdbx_strand_id
1 'polypeptide(L)' 'MTSPQAGVIRRMFEEGIKLKAIHGADNVFDFSLGNPDLDPPDSVCNEIERLAKDR' A
#
# COMPACT_ATOMS: atom_id res chain seq x y z
N MET A 1 -14.48 -5.91 -10.93
CA MET A 1 -14.05 -6.46 -9.61
C MET A 1 -14.50 -7.91 -9.47
N THR A 2 -14.07 -8.81 -10.37
CA THR A 2 -14.44 -10.24 -10.35
C THR A 2 -13.35 -11.08 -11.06
N SER A 3 -12.08 -10.88 -10.70
CA SER A 3 -11.05 -11.89 -10.99
C SER A 3 -10.86 -12.75 -9.73
N PRO A 4 -10.85 -14.09 -9.82
CA PRO A 4 -10.60 -14.99 -8.68
C PRO A 4 -9.29 -14.68 -7.96
N GLN A 5 -8.33 -14.08 -8.67
CA GLN A 5 -7.00 -13.74 -8.16
C GLN A 5 -6.98 -12.46 -7.29
N ALA A 6 -7.89 -11.51 -7.50
CA ALA A 6 -7.86 -10.21 -6.79
C ALA A 6 -8.00 -10.36 -5.25
N GLY A 7 -8.65 -11.43 -4.78
CA GLY A 7 -8.82 -11.68 -3.35
C GLY A 7 -7.63 -12.37 -2.66
N VAL A 8 -6.74 -13.01 -3.42
CA VAL A 8 -5.64 -13.81 -2.83
C VAL A 8 -4.56 -12.90 -2.25
N ILE A 9 -4.17 -11.86 -3.00
CA ILE A 9 -3.18 -10.86 -2.56
C ILE A 9 -3.64 -10.17 -1.27
N ARG A 10 -4.92 -9.74 -1.23
CA ARG A 10 -5.49 -9.10 -0.04
C ARG A 10 -5.48 -10.03 1.17
N ARG A 11 -5.85 -11.30 1.01
CA ARG A 11 -5.80 -12.27 2.11
C ARG A 11 -4.37 -12.50 2.60
N MET A 12 -3.40 -12.60 1.69
CA MET A 12 -1.99 -12.73 2.05
C MET A 12 -1.48 -11.52 2.86
N PHE A 13 -1.85 -10.30 2.44
CA PHE A 13 -1.52 -9.08 3.17
C PHE A 13 -2.16 -9.06 4.58
N GLU A 14 -3.44 -9.43 4.68
CA GLU A 14 -4.16 -9.51 5.96
C GLU A 14 -3.53 -10.54 6.91
N GLU A 15 -3.08 -11.69 6.41
CA GLU A 15 -2.32 -12.67 7.20
C GLU A 15 -0.93 -12.14 7.61
N GLY A 16 -0.25 -11.40 6.73
CA GLY A 16 1.01 -10.73 7.04
C GLY A 16 0.88 -9.77 8.23
N ILE A 17 -0.21 -9.00 8.30
CA ILE A 17 -0.51 -8.12 9.44
C ILE A 17 -0.67 -8.92 10.75
N LYS A 18 -1.38 -10.04 10.72
CA LYS A 18 -1.56 -10.90 11.90
C LYS A 18 -0.23 -11.48 12.38
N LEU A 19 0.61 -11.94 11.45
CA LEU A 19 1.94 -12.47 11.78
C LEU A 19 2.84 -11.39 12.37
N LYS A 20 2.80 -10.15 11.87
CA LYS A 20 3.57 -9.01 12.43
C LYS A 20 3.20 -8.73 13.88
N ALA A 21 1.93 -8.91 14.26
CA ALA A 21 1.49 -8.76 15.65
C ALA A 21 2.01 -9.87 16.59
N ILE A 22 2.22 -11.09 16.07
CA ILE A 22 2.69 -12.25 16.86
C ILE A 22 4.21 -12.29 16.94
N HIS A 23 4.89 -12.01 15.81
CA HIS A 23 6.34 -12.21 15.65
C HIS A 23 7.15 -10.90 15.63
N GLY A 24 6.49 -9.74 15.57
CA GLY A 24 7.15 -8.45 15.36
C GLY A 24 7.33 -8.11 13.87
N ALA A 25 7.33 -6.82 13.54
CA ALA A 25 7.39 -6.34 12.16
C ALA A 25 8.66 -6.76 11.42
N ASP A 26 9.80 -6.81 12.13
CA ASP A 26 11.11 -7.14 11.55
C ASP A 26 11.25 -8.63 11.20
N ASN A 27 10.36 -9.50 11.71
CA ASN A 27 10.41 -10.95 11.52
C ASN A 27 9.41 -11.46 10.47
N VAL A 28 8.72 -10.56 9.77
CA VAL A 28 7.70 -10.92 8.76
C VAL A 28 7.97 -10.21 7.44
N PHE A 29 8.45 -11.00 6.46
CA PHE A 29 8.76 -10.53 5.12
C PHE A 29 7.52 -10.62 4.21
N ASP A 30 6.76 -9.52 4.16
CA ASP A 30 5.52 -9.43 3.39
C ASP A 30 5.78 -8.94 1.95
N PHE A 31 5.85 -9.87 1.00
CA PHE A 31 6.00 -9.60 -0.44
C PHE A 31 4.67 -9.66 -1.20
N SER A 32 3.53 -9.53 -0.50
CA SER A 32 2.21 -9.69 -1.11
C SER A 32 1.77 -8.49 -1.95
N LEU A 33 2.06 -7.26 -1.49
CA LEU A 33 1.71 -6.03 -2.17
C LEU A 33 2.83 -5.55 -3.10
N GLY A 34 2.45 -5.07 -4.28
CA GLY A 34 3.34 -4.40 -5.24
C GLY A 34 3.09 -2.89 -5.34
N ASN A 35 2.62 -2.27 -4.25
CA ASN A 35 2.43 -0.82 -4.22
C ASN A 35 3.80 -0.12 -4.16
N PRO A 36 3.97 1.04 -4.82
CA PRO A 36 5.16 1.87 -4.62
C PRO A 36 5.34 2.22 -3.14
N ASP A 37 6.58 2.14 -2.66
CA ASP A 37 7.00 2.52 -1.31
C ASP A 37 7.62 3.92 -1.25
N LEU A 38 8.02 4.46 -2.39
CA LEU A 38 8.55 5.81 -2.52
C LEU A 38 7.41 6.82 -2.68
N ASP A 39 7.56 7.94 -1.98
CA ASP A 39 6.69 9.10 -2.16
C ASP A 39 6.79 9.63 -3.61
N PRO A 40 5.68 10.17 -4.16
CA PRO A 40 5.73 10.83 -5.46
C PRO A 40 6.61 12.09 -5.39
N PRO A 41 7.16 12.55 -6.54
CA PRO A 41 7.91 13.81 -6.58
C PRO A 41 7.11 15.00 -6.04
N ASP A 42 7.76 15.93 -5.34
CA ASP A 42 7.13 17.11 -4.74
C ASP A 42 6.29 17.93 -5.74
N SER A 43 6.70 17.95 -7.02
CA SER A 43 5.98 18.64 -8.09
C SER A 43 4.54 18.15 -8.26
N VAL A 44 4.28 16.85 -8.01
CA VAL A 44 2.94 16.26 -8.09
C VAL A 44 2.04 16.83 -7.00
N CYS A 45 2.52 16.83 -5.75
CA CYS A 45 1.77 17.36 -4.61
C CYS A 45 1.53 18.87 -4.73
N ASN A 46 2.57 19.63 -5.13
CA ASN A 46 2.49 21.08 -5.31
C ASN A 46 1.45 21.48 -6.36
N GLU A 47 1.36 20.74 -7.47
CA GLU A 47 0.39 21.04 -8.53
C GLU A 47 -1.04 20.68 -8.11
N ILE A 48 -1.22 19.57 -7.39
CA ILE A 48 -2.52 19.20 -6.80
C ILE A 48 -3.01 20.31 -5.86
N GLU A 49 -2.13 20.84 -4.99
CA GLU A 49 -2.48 21.95 -4.10
C GLU A 49 -2.85 23.22 -4.85
N ARG A 50 -2.09 23.57 -5.90
CA ARG A 50 -2.38 24.74 -6.73
C ARG A 50 -3.78 24.65 -7.35
N LEU A 51 -4.09 23.52 -7.98
CA LEU A 51 -5.39 23.26 -8.60
C LEU A 51 -6.54 23.25 -7.59
N ALA A 52 -6.30 22.79 -6.36
CA ALA A 52 -7.30 22.79 -5.29
C ALA A 52 -7.61 24.20 -4.76
N LYS A 53 -6.64 25.12 -4.77
CA LYS A 53 -6.80 26.53 -4.34
C LYS A 53 -7.47 27.40 -5.39
N ASP A 54 -7.40 27.02 -6.67
CA ASP A 54 -8.03 27.71 -7.80
C ASP A 54 -9.55 27.41 -7.93
N ARG A 55 -10.15 26.69 -6.97
CA ARG A 55 -11.59 26.39 -6.86
C ARG A 55 -12.24 27.15 -5.72
#